data_AF-A0A3M1FF02-F1
#
_entry.id   AF-A0A3M1FF02-F1
#
_cell.length_a   1.000
_cell.length_b   1.000
_cell.length_c   1.000
_cell.angle_alpha   90.00
_cell.angle_beta   90.00
_cell.angle_gamma   90.00
#
_symmetry.space_group_name_H-M   'P 1'
#
loop_
_entity.id
_entity.type
_entity.pdbx_description
1 polymer ?
#
loop_
_entity_poly.entity_id
_entity_poly.type
_entity_poly.pdbx_seq_one_letter_code
_entity_poly.pdbx_strand_id
1 'polypeptide(L)' 'MGFAEFSTKLNNPEFAKWFSKLKADIGSLAKENNRDRERRLIALQHALVDLLDFLDPQKMRVPAKLRQRI' A
#
# COMPACT_ATOMS: atom_id res chain seq x y z
N MET A 1 1.36 -7.58 13.89
CA MET A 1 1.99 -8.38 12.82
C MET A 1 2.99 -7.49 12.11
N GLY A 2 4.27 -7.85 12.05
CA GLY A 2 5.33 -6.96 11.51
C GLY A 2 5.59 -7.16 10.01
N PHE A 3 6.38 -6.27 9.39
CA PHE A 3 6.67 -6.26 7.95
C PHE A 3 7.24 -7.59 7.41
N ALA A 4 8.12 -8.24 8.17
CA ALA A 4 8.70 -9.53 7.78
C ALA A 4 7.64 -10.64 7.75
N GLU A 5 6.81 -10.72 8.79
CA GLU A 5 5.74 -11.71 8.89
C GLU A 5 4.67 -11.47 7.82
N PHE A 6 4.36 -10.20 7.54
CA PHE A 6 3.48 -9.80 6.45
C PHE A 6 4.03 -10.22 5.07
N SER A 7 5.33 -10.02 4.84
CA SER A 7 6.00 -10.43 3.60
C SER A 7 5.97 -11.95 3.42
N THR A 8 6.15 -12.71 4.50
CA THR A 8 6.00 -14.18 4.47
C THR A 8 4.55 -14.59 4.17
N LYS A 9 3.55 -13.94 4.79
CA LYS A 9 2.14 -14.23 4.48
C LYS A 9 1.75 -13.84 3.06
N LEU A 10 2.39 -12.84 2.46
CA LEU A 10 2.20 -12.51 1.04
C LEU A 10 2.58 -13.65 0.08
N ASN A 11 3.41 -14.63 0.51
CA ASN A 11 3.68 -15.84 -0.26
C ASN A 11 2.58 -16.90 -0.12
N ASN A 12 1.67 -16.77 0.86
CA ASN A 12 0.51 -17.64 0.99
C ASN A 12 -0.57 -17.21 -0.04
N PRO A 13 -1.00 -18.08 -0.95
CA PRO A 13 -1.96 -17.74 -2.00
C PRO A 13 -3.29 -17.16 -1.47
N GLU A 14 -3.78 -17.68 -0.36
CA GLU A 14 -5.07 -17.26 0.22
C GLU A 14 -4.98 -15.83 0.77
N PHE A 15 -3.86 -15.49 1.40
CA PHE A 15 -3.61 -14.14 1.88
C PHE A 15 -3.25 -13.18 0.72
N ALA A 16 -2.46 -13.64 -0.25
CA ALA A 16 -2.06 -12.86 -1.42
C ALA A 16 -3.25 -12.39 -2.26
N LYS A 17 -4.30 -13.21 -2.39
CA LYS A 17 -5.54 -12.86 -3.11
C LYS A 17 -6.16 -11.55 -2.62
N TRP A 18 -6.08 -11.26 -1.32
CA TRP A 18 -6.63 -10.03 -0.74
C TRP A 18 -5.88 -8.79 -1.26
N PHE A 19 -4.57 -8.92 -1.53
CA PHE A 19 -3.72 -7.85 -2.06
C PHE A 19 -3.66 -7.80 -3.59
N SER A 20 -4.03 -8.89 -4.28
CA SER A 20 -4.08 -8.91 -5.75
C SER A 20 -5.07 -7.90 -6.32
N LYS A 21 -6.25 -7.77 -5.68
CA LYS A 21 -7.25 -6.75 -6.07
C LYS A 21 -6.69 -5.34 -5.91
N LEU A 22 -6.07 -5.05 -4.77
CA LEU A 22 -5.43 -3.77 -4.50
C LEU A 22 -4.35 -3.45 -5.56
N LYS A 23 -3.48 -4.41 -5.91
CA LYS A 23 -2.47 -4.21 -6.96
C LYS A 23 -3.09 -3.91 -8.33
N ALA A 24 -4.17 -4.60 -8.70
CA ALA A 24 -4.87 -4.37 -9.96
C ALA A 24 -5.54 -2.98 -9.99
N ASP A 25 -6.15 -2.56 -8.88
CA ASP A 25 -6.79 -1.25 -8.76
C ASP A 25 -5.74 -0.12 -8.85
N ILE A 26 -4.57 -0.28 -8.21
CA ILE A 26 -3.44 0.66 -8.35
C ILE A 26 -2.98 0.75 -9.82
N GLY A 27 -2.81 -0.39 -10.48
CA GLY A 27 -2.41 -0.43 -11.89
C GLY A 27 -3.44 0.22 -12.83
N SER A 28 -4.72 0.13 -12.50
CA SER A 28 -5.81 0.77 -13.25
C SER A 28 -5.84 2.28 -13.00
N LEU A 29 -5.73 2.70 -11.74
CA LEU A 29 -5.63 4.11 -11.34
C LEU A 29 -4.44 4.82 -11.99
N ALA A 30 -3.31 4.14 -12.15
CA ALA A 30 -2.13 4.70 -12.82
C ALA A 30 -2.37 4.99 -14.32
N LYS A 31 -3.32 4.29 -14.95
CA LYS A 31 -3.64 4.41 -16.38
C LYS A 31 -4.86 5.30 -16.65
N GLU A 32 -5.71 5.52 -15.64
CA GLU A 32 -6.86 6.42 -15.77
C GLU A 32 -6.40 7.86 -16.03
N ASN A 33 -7.16 8.59 -16.83
CA ASN A 33 -6.96 10.02 -17.07
C ASN A 33 -8.27 10.77 -16.81
N ASN A 34 -8.82 10.58 -15.61
CA ASN A 34 -10.06 11.20 -15.14
C ASN A 34 -9.77 12.19 -13.99
N ARG A 35 -10.64 13.20 -13.82
CA ARG A 35 -10.56 14.24 -12.78
C ARG A 35 -10.53 13.66 -11.36
N ASP A 36 -11.16 12.52 -11.10
CA ASP A 36 -11.17 11.88 -9.77
C ASP A 36 -9.91 11.05 -9.47
N ARG A 37 -9.01 10.84 -10.44
CA ARG A 37 -7.80 10.02 -10.27
C ARG A 37 -6.93 10.55 -9.14
N GLU A 38 -6.71 11.86 -9.11
CA GLU A 38 -5.83 12.50 -8.13
C GLU A 38 -6.32 12.27 -6.71
N ARG A 39 -7.62 12.48 -6.45
CA ARG A 39 -8.24 12.23 -5.14
C ARG A 39 -8.10 10.76 -4.70
N ARG A 40 -8.34 9.83 -5.63
CA ARG A 40 -8.21 8.39 -5.34
C ARG A 40 -6.77 7.98 -5.07
N LEU A 41 -5.81 8.53 -5.80
CA LEU A 41 -4.38 8.28 -5.58
C LEU A 41 -3.91 8.83 -4.23
N ILE A 42 -4.37 10.02 -3.83
CA ILE A 42 -4.06 10.60 -2.52
C ILE A 42 -4.64 9.72 -1.39
N ALA A 43 -5.92 9.35 -1.47
CA ALA A 43 -6.55 8.49 -0.46
C ALA A 43 -5.86 7.12 -0.35
N LEU A 44 -5.47 6.53 -1.48
CA LEU A 44 -4.70 5.30 -1.54
C LEU A 44 -3.32 5.48 -0.90
N GLN A 45 -2.64 6.59 -1.17
CA GLN A 45 -1.32 6.88 -0.60
C GLN A 45 -1.42 7.01 0.93
N HIS A 46 -2.44 7.68 1.46
CA HIS A 46 -2.68 7.75 2.91
C HIS A 46 -2.90 6.36 3.51
N ALA A 47 -3.74 5.53 2.88
CA ALA A 47 -3.99 4.17 3.36
C ALA A 47 -2.73 3.28 3.33
N LEU A 48 -1.85 3.45 2.33
CA LEU A 48 -0.56 2.77 2.28
C LEU A 48 0.38 3.24 3.38
N VAL A 49 0.39 4.54 3.71
CA VAL A 49 1.15 5.07 4.85
C VAL A 49 0.67 4.44 6.16
N ASP A 50 -0.65 4.33 6.37
CA ASP A 50 -1.22 3.71 7.56
C ASP A 50 -0.83 2.23 7.69
N LEU A 51 -0.86 1.51 6.57
CA LEU A 51 -0.41 0.12 6.52
C LEU A 51 1.08 0.00 6.85
N LEU A 52 1.92 0.91 6.35
CA LEU A 52 3.35 0.93 6.66
C LEU A 52 3.64 1.26 8.12
N ASP A 53 2.89 2.17 8.73
CA ASP A 53 3.04 2.49 10.14
C ASP A 53 2.59 1.34 11.05
N PHE A 54 1.60 0.56 10.62
CA PHE A 54 1.21 -0.69 11.29
C PHE A 54 2.27 -1.79 11.14
N LEU A 55 2.83 -1.98 9.94
CA LEU A 55 3.75 -3.08 9.64
C LEU A 55 5.21 -2.81 10.06
N ASP A 56 5.66 -1.57 9.94
CA ASP A 56 7.03 -1.14 10.20
C ASP A 56 7.03 0.13 11.08
N PRO A 57 6.59 0.03 12.34
CA PRO A 57 6.46 1.18 13.24
C PRO A 57 7.80 1.85 13.55
N GLN A 58 8.90 1.07 13.52
CA GLN A 58 10.26 1.58 13.72
C GLN A 58 10.86 2.23 12.46
N LYS A 59 10.14 2.19 11.33
CA LYS A 59 10.55 2.79 10.06
C LYS A 59 11.89 2.26 9.53
N MET A 60 12.21 1.00 9.85
CA MET A 60 13.47 0.38 9.46
C MET A 60 13.50 -0.04 7.98
N ARG A 61 12.35 -0.36 7.40
CA ARG A 61 12.22 -0.84 6.02
C ARG A 61 11.86 0.28 5.06
N VAL A 62 10.89 1.11 5.42
CA VAL A 62 10.48 2.27 4.61
C VAL A 62 10.80 3.56 5.37
N PRO A 63 11.74 4.39 4.89
CA PRO A 63 12.12 5.63 5.54
C PRO A 63 10.95 6.58 5.75
N ALA A 64 10.97 7.35 6.85
CA ALA A 64 9.92 8.31 7.20
C ALA A 64 9.63 9.33 6.08
N LYS A 65 10.65 9.74 5.32
CA LYS A 65 10.53 10.69 4.19
C LYS A 65 9.60 10.20 3.07
N LEU A 66 9.43 8.87 2.92
CA LEU A 66 8.54 8.28 1.91
C LEU A 66 7.12 8.03 2.45
N ARG A 67 6.89 8.29 3.75
CA ARG A 67 5.59 8.11 4.42
C ARG A 67 4.85 9.43 4.64
N GLN A 68 5.33 10.50 4.01
CA GLN A 68 4.68 11.80 4.13
C GLN A 68 3.38 11.74 3.35
N ARG A 69 2.26 12.02 4.04
CA ARG A 69 0.96 12.17 3.40
C ARG A 69 0.97 13.43 2.53
N ILE A 70 0.47 13.28 1.30
CA ILE A 70 0.35 14.36 0.31
C ILE A 70 -1.01 15.03 0.48
#